data_AF-A0A7X0RM63-F1
#
_entry.id   AF-A0A7X0RM63-F1
#
_cell.length_a   1.000
_cell.length_b   1.000
_cell.length_c   1.000
_cell.angle_alpha   90.00
_cell.angle_beta   90.00
_cell.angle_gamma   90.00
#
_symmetry.space_group_name_H-M   'P 1'
#
loop_
_entity.id
_entity.type
_entity.pdbx_description
1 polymer ?
#
loop_
_entity_poly.entity_id
_entity_poly.type
_entity_poly.pdbx_seq_one_letter_code
_entity_poly.pdbx_strand_id
1 'polypeptide(L)' 'MHHLLHKYEEEKRKLNELGSKSLEQGIPLFKNEAVQAQSRKVDELIVQFHQKKVGRGQQLL' A
#
# COMPACT_ATOMS: atom_id res chain seq x y z
N MET A 1 -5.96 -9.37 -12.10
CA MET A 1 -6.42 -8.79 -10.82
C MET A 1 -5.86 -9.54 -9.61
N HIS A 2 -5.87 -10.87 -9.60
CA HIS A 2 -5.37 -11.69 -8.48
C HIS A 2 -3.92 -11.36 -8.07
N HIS A 3 -3.01 -11.20 -9.03
CA HIS A 3 -1.62 -10.83 -8.76
C HIS A 3 -1.45 -9.45 -8.11
N LEU A 4 -2.27 -8.46 -8.50
CA LEU A 4 -2.21 -7.11 -7.93
C LEU A 4 -2.72 -7.09 -6.49
N LEU A 5 -3.79 -7.86 -6.22
CA LEU A 5 -4.32 -8.03 -4.86
C LEU A 5 -3.32 -8.75 -3.95
N HIS A 6 -2.68 -9.83 -4.43
CA HIS A 6 -1.65 -10.53 -3.67
C HIS A 6 -0.48 -9.60 -3.30
N LYS A 7 0.02 -8.84 -4.29
CA LYS A 7 1.10 -7.87 -4.06
C LYS A 7 0.67 -6.79 -3.06
N TYR A 8 -0.55 -6.29 -3.14
CA TYR A 8 -1.09 -5.33 -2.18
C TYR A 8 -1.11 -5.89 -0.76
N GLU A 9 -1.61 -7.11 -0.55
CA GLU A 9 -1.65 -7.73 0.77
C GLU A 9 -0.24 -7.97 1.35
N GLU A 10 0.73 -8.38 0.51
CA GLU A 10 2.12 -8.50 0.95
C GLU A 10 2.73 -7.18 1.38
N GLU A 11 2.57 -6.12 0.57
CA GLU A 11 3.13 -4.81 0.90
C GLU A 11 2.43 -4.17 2.11
N LYS A 12 1.14 -4.43 2.31
CA LYS A 12 0.39 -4.03 3.50
C LYS A 12 0.86 -4.78 4.75
N ARG A 13 1.14 -6.09 4.65
CA ARG A 13 1.70 -6.86 5.77
C ARG A 13 3.05 -6.29 6.20
N LYS A 14 3.94 -6.01 5.25
CA LYS A 14 5.25 -5.37 5.53
C LYS A 14 5.08 -3.99 6.19
N LEU A 15 4.12 -3.19 5.74
CA LEU A 15 3.83 -1.89 6.35
C LEU A 15 3.43 -2.04 7.81
N ASN A 16 2.55 -3.00 8.12
CA ASN A 16 2.12 -3.27 9.49
C ASN A 16 3.28 -3.72 10.39
N GLU A 17 4.13 -4.63 9.89
CA GLU A 17 5.32 -5.07 10.63
C GLU A 17 6.28 -3.92 10.94
N LEU A 18 6.54 -3.04 9.96
CA LEU A 18 7.37 -1.85 10.16
C LEU A 18 6.70 -0.86 11.13
N GLY A 19 5.40 -0.66 11.00
CA GLY A 19 4.62 0.22 11.86
C GLY A 19 4.65 -0.21 13.32
N SER A 20 4.39 -1.50 13.59
CA SER A 20 4.47 -2.06 14.95
C SER A 20 5.85 -1.86 15.56
N LYS A 21 6.93 -2.21 14.84
CA LYS A 21 8.30 -2.01 15.32
C LYS A 21 8.61 -0.54 15.61
N SER A 22 8.15 0.37 14.75
CA SER A 22 8.31 1.81 14.96
C SER A 22 7.65 2.26 16.27
N LEU A 23 6.41 1.82 16.51
CA LEU A 23 5.64 2.17 17.70
C LEU A 23 6.25 1.55 18.97
N GLU A 24 6.70 0.30 18.91
CA GLU A 24 7.43 -0.37 20.00
C GLU A 24 8.71 0.40 20.40
N GLN A 25 9.37 1.04 19.43
CA GLN A 25 10.54 1.89 19.66
C GLN A 25 10.19 3.33 20.07
N GLY A 26 8.89 3.66 20.19
CA GLY A 26 8.43 5.03 20.50
C GLY A 26 8.65 6.02 19.35
N ILE A 27 8.94 5.54 18.14
CA ILE A 27 9.16 6.38 16.96
C ILE A 27 7.80 6.63 16.29
N PRO A 28 7.34 7.90 16.19
CA PRO A 28 6.12 8.21 15.47
C PRO A 28 6.20 7.76 14.00
N LEU A 29 5.13 7.15 13.48
CA LEU A 29 5.11 6.57 12.13
C LEU A 29 5.49 7.57 11.02
N PHE A 30 5.15 8.85 11.18
CA PHE A 30 5.49 9.91 10.23
C PHE A 30 6.97 10.27 10.22
N LYS A 31 7.70 9.96 11.29
CA LYS A 31 9.17 10.15 11.40
C LYS A 31 9.96 8.92 10.96
N ASN A 32 9.31 7.77 10.77
CA ASN A 32 9.99 6.55 10.36
C ASN A 32 10.03 6.44 8.83
N GLU A 33 11.20 6.71 8.24
CA GLU A 33 11.38 6.72 6.78
C GLU A 33 11.04 5.38 6.12
N ALA A 34 11.31 4.25 6.77
CA ALA A 34 10.99 2.93 6.25
C ALA A 34 9.47 2.70 6.19
N VAL A 35 8.74 3.13 7.24
CA VAL A 35 7.27 3.12 7.24
C VAL A 35 6.73 4.02 6.13
N GLN A 36 7.27 5.22 5.98
CA GLN A 36 6.85 6.15 4.93
C GLN A 36 7.10 5.61 3.51
N ALA A 37 8.27 5.02 3.28
CA ALA A 37 8.61 4.40 2.00
C ALA A 37 7.69 3.21 1.67
N GLN A 38 7.35 2.41 2.67
CA GLN A 38 6.45 1.28 2.51
C GLN A 38 5.00 1.74 2.29
N SER A 39 4.56 2.81 2.96
CA SER A 39 3.24 3.42 2.74
C SER A 39 3.06 3.85 1.29
N ARG A 40 4.06 4.54 0.72
CA ARG A 40 4.01 4.99 -0.68
C ARG A 40 3.80 3.84 -1.66
N LYS A 41 4.43 2.68 -1.44
CA LYS A 41 4.23 1.49 -2.27
C LYS A 41 2.79 0.96 -2.19
N VAL A 42 2.19 0.98 -0.99
CA VAL A 42 0.80 0.56 -0.79
C VAL A 42 -0.14 1.54 -1.51
N ASP A 43 0.12 2.85 -1.40
CA ASP A 43 -0.66 3.89 -2.09
C ASP A 43 -0.61 3.76 -3.61
N GLU A 44 0.58 3.51 -4.19
CA GLU A 44 0.74 3.25 -5.62
C GLU A 44 -0.08 2.04 -6.09
N LEU A 45 -0.13 0.97 -5.30
CA LEU A 45 -0.92 -0.22 -5.61
C LEU A 45 -2.42 0.04 -5.56
N ILE A 46 -2.88 0.87 -4.63
CA ILE A 46 -4.27 1.34 -4.57
C ILE A 46 -4.62 2.14 -5.82
N VAL A 47 -3.76 3.10 -6.21
CA VAL A 47 -3.94 3.89 -7.44
C VAL A 47 -4.03 2.98 -8.66
N GLN A 48 -3.14 2.00 -8.80
CA GLN A 48 -3.20 1.01 -9.89
C GLN A 48 -4.49 0.19 -9.87
N PHE A 49 -5.00 -0.15 -8.68
CA PHE A 49 -6.26 -0.87 -8.54
C PHE A 49 -7.45 -0.04 -9.02
N HIS A 50 -7.49 1.25 -8.67
CA HIS A 50 -8.50 2.20 -9.14
C HIS A 50 -8.40 2.41 -10.65
N GLN A 51 -7.21 2.62 -11.21
CA GLN A 51 -7.01 2.76 -12.65
C GLN A 51 -7.49 1.53 -13.43
N LYS A 52 -7.20 0.31 -12.96
CA LYS A 52 -7.69 -0.93 -13.58
C LYS A 52 -9.19 -1.20 -13.39
N LYS A 53 -9.83 -0.56 -12.41
CA LYS A 53 -11.30 -0.56 -12.25
C LYS A 53 -11.95 0.46 -13.18
N VAL A 54 -11.44 1.69 -13.22
CA VAL A 54 -11.96 2.78 -14.06
C VAL A 54 -11.76 2.50 -15.55
N GLY A 55 -10.61 1.95 -15.95
CA GLY A 55 -10.36 1.53 -17.35
C GLY A 55 -11.27 0.41 -17.85
N ARG A 56 -11.97 -0.31 -16.97
CA ARG A 56 -13.03 -1.27 -17.34
C ARG A 56 -14.44 -0.67 -17.33
N GLY A 57 -14.61 0.52 -16.75
CA GLY A 57 -15.89 1.25 -16.75
C GLY A 57 -16.04 2.23 -17.92
N GLN A 58 -14.96 2.60 -18.61
CA GLN A 58 -14.99 3.52 -19.77
C GLN A 58 -15.19 2.84 -21.14
N GLN A 59 -15.30 1.50 -21.19
CA GLN A 59 -15.61 0.78 -22.45
C GLN A 59 -17.12 0.58 -22.67
N LEU A 60 -17.97 1.16 -21.81
CA LEU A 60 -19.44 1.02 -21.84
C LEU A 60 -20.18 2.36 -21.77
N LEU A 61 -19.60 3.44 -22.31
CA LEU A 61 -20.31 4.70 -22.56
C LEU A 61 -20.01 5.21 -23.97
#